data_AF-A0A1C5E5M5-F1
#
_entry.id   AF-A0A1C5E5M5-F1
#
_cell.length_a   1.000
_cell.length_b   1.000
_cell.length_c   1.000
_cell.angle_alpha   90.00
_cell.angle_beta   90.00
_cell.angle_gamma   90.00
#
_symmetry.space_group_name_H-M   'P 1'
#
loop_
_entity.id
_entity.type
_entity.pdbx_description
1 polymer ?
#
loop_
_entity_poly.entity_id
_entity_poly.type
_entity_poly.pdbx_seq_one_letter_code
_entity_poly.pdbx_strand_id
1 'polypeptide(L)'
;MTRDGWWDHAGTVPVIATHLDQLRTHGPHGPVWWRLGLSDWQPITDALTNTGTEDEYDAREEQRRQEREATRALEQQRREELARLDAVWECPSCQADVEPGTAGFDGYRPAQGGLCPACEHARREEVQQGVVADDMAGTNGILARLKARAEGR
;
A
#
# COMPACT_ATOMS: atom_id res chain seq x y z
N MET A 1 27.29 17.56 -16.52
CA MET A 1 27.38 16.10 -16.34
C MET A 1 27.96 15.84 -14.96
N THR A 2 27.11 15.61 -13.97
CA THR A 2 27.54 15.14 -12.65
C THR A 2 28.09 13.73 -12.82
N ARG A 3 29.37 13.52 -12.48
CA ARG A 3 30.00 12.19 -12.50
C ARG A 3 29.32 11.34 -11.42
N ASP A 4 28.46 10.42 -11.83
CA ASP A 4 27.66 9.60 -10.93
C ASP A 4 28.42 8.29 -10.59
N GLY A 5 29.52 8.44 -9.86
CA GLY A 5 30.39 7.33 -9.44
C GLY A 5 31.11 7.65 -8.13
N TRP A 6 31.87 6.69 -7.63
CA TRP A 6 32.73 6.85 -6.45
C TRP A 6 34.18 6.56 -6.80
N TRP A 7 35.10 7.04 -5.96
CA TRP A 7 36.54 6.83 -6.10
C TRP A 7 37.06 6.00 -4.94
N ASP A 8 37.84 4.97 -5.27
CA ASP A 8 38.59 4.23 -4.26
C ASP A 8 39.80 5.05 -3.83
N HIS A 9 39.81 5.40 -2.54
CA HIS A 9 40.90 6.13 -1.91
C HIS A 9 41.81 5.21 -1.08
N ALA A 10 41.61 3.89 -1.12
CA ALA A 10 42.46 2.93 -0.42
C ALA A 10 43.93 3.07 -0.88
N GLY A 11 44.83 3.22 0.10
CA GLY A 11 46.26 3.43 -0.17
C GLY A 11 46.61 4.80 -0.77
N THR A 12 45.66 5.72 -0.90
CA THR A 12 45.90 7.07 -1.39
C THR A 12 46.17 8.04 -0.25
N VAL A 13 47.19 8.88 -0.39
CA VAL A 13 47.52 9.94 0.58
C VAL A 13 47.08 11.30 0.02
N PRO A 14 46.20 12.05 0.70
CA PRO A 14 45.82 13.38 0.23
C PRO A 14 47.00 14.34 0.33
N VAL A 15 47.28 15.06 -0.76
CA VAL A 15 48.31 16.10 -0.79
C VAL A 15 47.65 17.45 -0.54
N ILE A 16 48.03 18.07 0.57
CA ILE A 16 47.58 19.41 0.96
C ILE A 16 48.77 20.37 1.04
N ALA A 17 48.53 21.63 0.72
CA ALA A 17 49.52 22.69 0.76
C ALA A 17 48.94 23.94 1.43
N THR A 18 49.81 24.80 1.96
CA THR A 18 49.44 26.07 2.55
C THR A 18 50.54 27.10 2.31
N HIS A 19 50.22 28.38 2.46
CA HIS A 19 51.19 29.46 2.44
C HIS A 19 51.48 29.93 3.86
N LEU A 20 52.74 30.26 4.14
CA LEU A 20 53.16 30.70 5.47
C LEU A 20 52.44 31.99 5.90
N ASP A 21 52.17 32.90 4.97
CA ASP A 21 51.47 34.17 5.26
C ASP A 21 49.99 33.94 5.66
N GLN A 22 49.34 32.94 5.06
CA GLN A 22 47.98 32.52 5.42
C GLN A 22 47.95 31.98 6.84
N LEU A 23 48.90 31.09 7.19
CA LEU A 23 49.04 30.55 8.54
C LEU A 23 49.29 31.64 9.59
N ARG A 24 50.12 32.65 9.27
CA ARG A 24 50.38 33.77 10.17
C ARG A 24 49.14 34.65 10.40
N THR A 25 48.28 34.78 9.40
CA THR A 25 47.11 35.66 9.43
C THR A 25 45.91 34.98 10.08
N HIS A 26 45.65 33.71 9.77
CA HIS A 26 44.42 33.01 10.16
C HIS A 26 44.65 31.84 11.13
N GLY A 27 45.90 31.49 11.41
CA GLY A 27 46.25 30.34 12.23
C GLY A 27 46.03 29.00 11.51
N PRO A 28 46.45 27.88 12.13
CA PRO A 28 46.39 26.54 11.53
C PRO A 28 44.97 25.98 11.41
N HIS A 29 44.02 26.48 12.20
CA HIS A 29 42.62 26.05 12.16
C HIS A 29 41.77 26.88 11.19
N GLY A 30 42.33 27.95 10.61
CA GLY A 30 41.65 28.75 9.60
C GLY A 30 41.51 28.00 8.27
N PRO A 31 40.73 28.55 7.33
CA PRO A 31 40.62 28.03 5.96
C PRO A 31 41.86 28.40 5.16
N VAL A 32 43.00 27.78 5.49
CA VAL A 32 44.32 28.09 4.93
C VAL A 32 44.94 26.88 4.23
N TRP A 33 44.23 25.77 4.14
CA TRP A 33 44.70 24.54 3.52
C TRP A 33 44.10 24.39 2.13
N TRP A 34 44.94 24.07 1.17
CA TRP A 34 44.54 23.81 -0.20
C TRP A 34 44.84 22.35 -0.54
N ARG A 35 43.82 21.59 -0.94
CA ARG A 35 43.98 20.20 -1.38
C ARG A 35 44.21 20.16 -2.89
N LEU A 36 45.26 19.46 -3.30
CA LEU A 36 45.54 19.27 -4.71
C LEU A 36 44.37 18.54 -5.40
N GLY A 37 43.80 19.17 -6.44
CA GLY A 37 42.62 18.67 -7.14
C GLY A 37 41.30 19.36 -6.75
N LEU A 38 41.30 20.18 -5.70
CA LEU A 38 40.20 21.09 -5.35
C LEU A 38 40.62 22.55 -5.57
N SER A 39 39.67 23.46 -5.76
CA SER A 39 39.93 24.88 -6.03
C SER A 39 39.90 25.77 -4.79
N ASP A 40 39.38 25.27 -3.67
CA ASP A 40 39.01 26.12 -2.54
C ASP A 40 39.98 25.98 -1.37
N TRP A 41 40.17 27.07 -0.61
CA TRP A 41 40.86 27.06 0.66
C TRP A 41 39.93 26.56 1.76
N GLN A 42 40.39 25.61 2.56
CA GLN A 42 39.57 24.84 3.48
C GLN A 42 40.25 24.70 4.85
N PRO A 43 39.48 24.44 5.91
CA PRO A 43 40.02 23.95 7.17
C PRO A 43 40.78 22.64 6.98
N ILE A 44 41.71 22.35 7.91
CA ILE A 44 42.56 21.15 7.82
C ILE A 44 41.74 19.85 7.81
N THR A 45 40.62 19.80 8.54
CA THR A 45 39.73 18.64 8.60
C THR A 45 39.14 18.32 7.24
N ASP A 46 38.67 19.35 6.55
CA ASP A 46 37.96 19.22 5.28
C ASP A 46 38.95 18.86 4.17
N ALA A 47 40.13 19.51 4.17
CA ALA A 47 41.20 19.23 3.22
C ALA A 47 41.73 17.77 3.34
N LEU A 48 41.70 17.18 4.54
CA LEU A 48 42.10 15.79 4.78
C LEU A 48 40.97 14.77 4.51
N THR A 49 39.71 15.21 4.45
CA THR A 49 38.57 14.31 4.30
C THR A 49 38.40 13.89 2.84
N ASN A 50 38.40 12.59 2.55
CA ASN A 50 38.09 12.08 1.22
C ASN A 50 36.60 12.22 0.91
N THR A 51 36.27 12.81 -0.24
CA THR A 51 34.90 12.95 -0.74
C THR A 51 34.70 12.07 -1.97
N GLY A 52 33.44 11.80 -2.31
CA GLY A 52 33.08 10.86 -3.38
C GLY A 52 33.46 9.42 -3.04
N THR A 53 33.41 9.05 -1.76
CA THR A 53 33.67 7.68 -1.29
C THR A 53 32.54 6.73 -1.69
N GLU A 54 32.80 5.42 -1.58
CA GLU A 54 31.78 4.38 -1.79
C GLU A 54 30.58 4.59 -0.85
N ASP A 55 30.81 4.87 0.44
CA ASP A 55 29.75 5.14 1.41
C ASP A 55 28.82 6.29 0.98
N GLU A 56 29.38 7.39 0.47
CA GLU A 56 28.58 8.51 -0.03
C GLU A 56 27.77 8.14 -1.28
N TYR A 57 28.31 7.26 -2.14
CA TYR A 57 27.60 6.75 -3.30
C TYR A 57 26.48 5.79 -2.90
N ASP A 58 26.75 4.88 -1.97
CA ASP A 58 25.78 3.92 -1.45
C ASP A 58 24.64 4.64 -0.74
N ALA A 59 24.92 5.70 0.02
CA ALA A 59 23.89 6.54 0.62
C ALA A 59 22.98 7.18 -0.45
N ARG A 60 23.56 7.68 -1.57
CA ARG A 60 22.78 8.22 -2.70
C ARG A 60 21.97 7.12 -3.40
N GLU A 61 22.55 5.95 -3.61
CA GLU A 61 21.85 4.84 -4.27
C GLU A 61 20.72 4.27 -3.42
N GLU A 62 20.93 4.21 -2.09
CA GLU A 62 19.90 3.82 -1.14
C GLU A 62 18.74 4.83 -1.15
N GLN A 63 19.03 6.13 -1.14
CA GLN A 63 17.99 7.15 -1.28
C GLN A 63 17.22 6.99 -2.60
N ARG A 64 17.92 6.79 -3.74
CA ARG A 64 17.28 6.53 -5.04
C ARG A 64 16.42 5.26 -5.01
N ARG A 65 16.87 4.22 -4.31
CA ARG A 65 16.10 2.98 -4.12
C ARG A 65 14.83 3.24 -3.32
N GLN A 66 14.91 3.94 -2.20
CA GLN A 66 13.76 4.31 -1.37
C GLN A 66 12.74 5.17 -2.15
N GLU A 67 13.19 6.13 -2.95
CA GLU A 67 12.31 6.96 -3.78
C GLU A 67 11.58 6.14 -4.85
N ARG A 68 12.29 5.19 -5.49
CA ARG A 68 11.69 4.26 -6.46
C ARG A 68 10.69 3.32 -5.79
N GLU A 69 11.00 2.81 -4.60
CA GLU A 69 10.10 1.96 -3.83
C GLU A 69 8.85 2.72 -3.37
N ALA A 70 9.01 3.95 -2.86
CA ALA A 70 7.89 4.81 -2.49
C ALA A 70 6.97 5.10 -3.67
N THR A 71 7.55 5.37 -4.85
CA THR A 71 6.78 5.60 -6.08
C THR A 71 6.02 4.34 -6.50
N ARG A 72 6.67 3.17 -6.49
CA ARG A 72 6.02 1.88 -6.79
C ARG A 72 4.90 1.57 -5.80
N ALA A 73 5.10 1.83 -4.51
CA ALA A 73 4.09 1.61 -3.49
C ALA A 73 2.86 2.50 -3.72
N LEU A 74 3.06 3.78 -4.06
CA LEU A 74 1.97 4.69 -4.40
C LEU A 74 1.22 4.24 -5.66
N GLU A 75 1.93 3.82 -6.70
CA GLU A 75 1.33 3.28 -7.92
C GLU A 75 0.52 2.00 -7.65
N GLN A 76 1.02 1.11 -6.79
CA GLN A 76 0.32 -0.11 -6.37
C GLN A 76 -0.96 0.24 -5.62
N GLN A 77 -0.90 1.12 -4.62
CA GLN A 77 -2.08 1.57 -3.88
C GLN A 77 -3.14 2.16 -4.81
N ARG A 78 -2.73 2.99 -5.77
CA ARG A 78 -3.64 3.56 -6.76
C ARG A 78 -4.27 2.49 -7.65
N ARG A 79 -3.52 1.48 -8.08
CA ARG A 79 -4.05 0.36 -8.87
C ARG A 79 -5.04 -0.47 -8.06
N GLU A 80 -4.73 -0.75 -6.80
CA GLU A 80 -5.62 -1.47 -5.89
C GLU A 80 -6.92 -0.70 -5.61
N GLU A 81 -6.83 0.61 -5.43
CA GLU A 81 -8.00 1.49 -5.27
C GLU A 81 -8.87 1.49 -6.51
N LEU A 82 -8.27 1.67 -7.70
CA LEU A 82 -9.00 1.60 -8.97
C LEU A 82 -9.64 0.22 -9.18
N ALA A 83 -8.92 -0.86 -8.87
CA ALA A 83 -9.47 -2.22 -8.95
C ALA A 83 -10.62 -2.45 -7.96
N ARG A 84 -10.54 -1.86 -6.75
CA ARG A 84 -11.63 -1.92 -5.77
C ARG A 84 -12.88 -1.21 -6.29
N LEU A 85 -12.72 -0.01 -6.86
CA LEU A 85 -13.81 0.76 -7.43
C LEU A 85 -14.44 0.06 -8.65
N ASP A 86 -13.63 -0.50 -9.54
CA ASP A 86 -14.10 -1.25 -10.72
C ASP A 86 -14.84 -2.54 -10.33
N ALA A 87 -14.49 -3.12 -9.18
CA ALA A 87 -15.13 -4.32 -8.69
C ALA A 87 -16.47 -4.05 -7.97
N VAL A 88 -16.83 -2.80 -7.66
CA VAL A 88 -18.16 -2.43 -7.14
C VAL A 88 -19.22 -2.70 -8.20
N TRP A 89 -20.35 -3.27 -7.80
CA TRP A 89 -21.47 -3.53 -8.70
C TRP A 89 -22.81 -3.06 -8.11
N GLU A 90 -23.77 -2.77 -8.97
CA GLU A 90 -25.13 -2.41 -8.56
C GLU A 90 -25.96 -3.66 -8.27
N CYS A 91 -26.64 -3.69 -7.11
CA CYS A 91 -27.56 -4.77 -6.78
C CYS A 91 -28.76 -4.77 -7.75
N PRO A 92 -29.08 -5.89 -8.42
CA PRO A 92 -30.17 -5.92 -9.40
C PRO A 92 -31.57 -5.76 -8.78
N SER A 93 -31.72 -5.88 -7.46
CA SER A 93 -33.02 -5.73 -6.78
C SER A 93 -33.26 -4.33 -6.20
N CYS A 94 -32.26 -3.70 -5.59
CA CYS A 94 -32.40 -2.41 -4.93
C CYS A 94 -31.53 -1.29 -5.52
N GLN A 95 -30.70 -1.59 -6.52
CA GLN A 95 -29.78 -0.67 -7.20
C GLN A 95 -28.77 0.00 -6.26
N ALA A 96 -28.58 -0.52 -5.05
CA ALA A 96 -27.52 -0.06 -4.17
C ALA A 96 -26.17 -0.58 -4.67
N ASP A 97 -25.14 0.26 -4.57
CA ASP A 97 -23.75 -0.12 -4.80
C ASP A 97 -23.30 -1.14 -3.75
N VAL A 98 -22.75 -2.26 -4.21
CA VAL A 98 -22.24 -3.34 -3.37
C VAL A 98 -20.74 -3.45 -3.54
N GLU A 99 -20.01 -3.29 -2.44
CA GLU A 99 -18.57 -3.45 -2.44
C GLU A 99 -18.16 -4.93 -2.42
N PRO A 100 -17.06 -5.29 -3.11
CA PRO A 100 -16.49 -6.63 -3.01
C PRO A 100 -16.12 -6.99 -1.58
N GLY A 101 -16.57 -8.18 -1.15
CA GLY A 101 -16.26 -8.68 0.19
C GLY A 101 -17.18 -8.17 1.30
N THR A 102 -18.17 -7.31 0.99
CA THR A 102 -19.28 -7.04 1.91
C THR A 102 -19.95 -8.36 2.29
N ALA A 103 -20.07 -8.62 3.59
CA ALA A 103 -20.74 -9.79 4.11
C ALA A 103 -22.00 -9.38 4.88
N GLY A 104 -23.05 -10.18 4.75
CA GLY A 104 -24.23 -10.08 5.60
C GLY A 104 -23.93 -10.45 7.04
N PHE A 105 -24.85 -10.11 7.95
CA PHE A 105 -24.77 -10.49 9.36
C PHE A 105 -24.74 -12.03 9.55
N ASP A 106 -25.33 -12.77 8.61
CA ASP A 106 -25.35 -14.23 8.54
C ASP A 106 -24.05 -14.83 7.94
N GLY A 107 -23.06 -13.99 7.61
CA GLY A 107 -21.83 -14.40 6.95
C GLY A 107 -22.00 -14.66 5.45
N TYR A 108 -23.16 -14.39 4.86
CA TYR A 108 -23.34 -14.49 3.41
C TYR A 108 -22.46 -13.49 2.67
N ARG A 109 -21.67 -13.99 1.71
CA ARG A 109 -20.88 -13.17 0.81
C ARG A 109 -21.45 -13.30 -0.61
N PRO A 110 -21.94 -12.22 -1.22
CA PRO A 110 -22.47 -12.28 -2.57
C PRO A 110 -21.35 -12.48 -3.58
N ALA A 111 -21.66 -13.24 -4.64
CA ALA A 111 -20.83 -13.24 -5.85
C ALA A 111 -20.94 -11.89 -6.55
N GLN A 112 -19.92 -11.53 -7.33
CA GLN A 112 -19.90 -10.30 -8.12
C GLN A 112 -21.13 -10.26 -9.07
N GLY A 113 -21.85 -9.14 -9.09
CA GLY A 113 -23.11 -9.01 -9.85
C GLY A 113 -24.34 -9.63 -9.18
N GLY A 114 -24.21 -10.21 -7.99
CA GLY A 114 -25.30 -10.83 -7.24
C GLY A 114 -26.15 -9.85 -6.42
N LEU A 115 -27.17 -10.36 -5.75
CA LEU A 115 -27.97 -9.59 -4.78
C LEU A 115 -27.11 -9.14 -3.60
N CYS A 116 -27.32 -7.90 -3.13
CA CYS A 116 -26.71 -7.44 -1.89
C CYS A 116 -27.18 -8.30 -0.69
N PRO A 117 -26.42 -8.35 0.42
CA PRO A 117 -26.76 -9.22 1.55
C PRO A 117 -28.17 -8.99 2.12
N ALA A 118 -28.64 -7.74 2.13
CA ALA A 118 -29.99 -7.40 2.57
C ALA A 118 -31.08 -7.96 1.65
N CYS A 119 -30.93 -7.78 0.33
CA CYS A 119 -31.87 -8.33 -0.65
C CYS A 119 -31.85 -9.86 -0.69
N GLU A 120 -30.67 -10.46 -0.51
CA GLU A 120 -30.56 -11.91 -0.40
C GLU A 120 -31.29 -12.43 0.85
N HIS A 121 -31.13 -11.76 1.99
CA HIS A 121 -31.82 -12.12 3.23
C HIS A 121 -33.34 -12.02 3.06
N ALA A 122 -33.84 -10.90 2.54
CA ALA A 122 -35.26 -10.72 2.27
C ALA A 122 -35.82 -11.82 1.36
N ARG A 123 -35.10 -12.14 0.27
CA ARG A 123 -35.48 -13.24 -0.64
C ARG A 123 -35.56 -14.59 0.06
N ARG A 124 -34.61 -14.89 0.97
CA ARG A 124 -34.62 -16.14 1.74
C ARG A 124 -35.78 -16.19 2.73
N GLU A 125 -36.09 -15.07 3.38
CA GLU A 125 -37.24 -14.97 4.27
C GLU A 125 -38.55 -15.21 3.53
N GLU A 126 -38.71 -14.64 2.34
CA GLU A 126 -39.88 -14.87 1.47
C GLU A 126 -40.02 -16.35 1.08
N VAL A 127 -38.93 -16.99 0.64
CA VAL A 127 -38.92 -18.42 0.29
C VAL A 127 -39.25 -19.28 1.50
N GLN A 128 -38.66 -18.97 2.66
CA GLN A 128 -38.92 -19.72 3.89
C GLN A 128 -40.39 -19.60 4.30
N GLN A 129 -40.96 -18.38 4.28
CA GLN A 129 -42.38 -18.15 4.57
C GLN A 129 -43.30 -18.92 3.61
N GLY A 130 -42.98 -18.94 2.32
CA GLY A 130 -43.71 -19.73 1.32
C GLY A 130 -43.70 -21.23 1.61
N VAL A 131 -42.55 -21.77 1.99
CA VAL A 131 -42.41 -23.19 2.39
C VAL A 131 -43.25 -23.48 3.64
N VAL A 132 -43.20 -22.62 4.67
CA VAL A 132 -44.01 -22.84 5.88
C VAL A 132 -45.50 -22.78 5.58
N ALA A 133 -45.92 -21.87 4.68
CA ALA A 133 -47.32 -21.76 4.28
C ALA A 133 -47.82 -23.00 3.53
N ASP A 134 -47.00 -23.56 2.62
CA ASP A 134 -47.34 -24.78 1.88
C ASP A 134 -47.40 -26.02 2.81
N ASP A 135 -46.45 -26.15 3.73
CA ASP A 135 -46.45 -27.20 4.76
C ASP A 135 -47.69 -27.11 5.69
N MET A 136 -48.06 -25.90 6.13
CA MET A 136 -49.28 -25.68 6.92
C MET A 136 -50.56 -25.99 6.13
N ALA A 137 -50.61 -25.63 4.84
CA ALA A 137 -51.74 -25.97 3.98
C ALA A 137 -51.86 -27.49 3.78
N GLY A 138 -50.73 -28.19 3.58
CA GLY A 138 -50.69 -29.65 3.47
C GLY A 138 -51.17 -30.37 4.73
N THR A 139 -50.67 -29.97 5.89
CA THR A 139 -51.07 -30.54 7.20
C THR A 139 -52.53 -30.27 7.53
N ASN A 140 -53.03 -29.05 7.31
CA ASN A 140 -54.45 -28.73 7.47
C ASN A 140 -55.33 -29.53 6.51
N GLY A 141 -54.89 -29.74 5.27
CA GLY A 141 -55.59 -30.59 4.30
C GLY A 141 -55.68 -32.06 4.74
N ILE A 142 -54.63 -32.60 5.36
CA ILE A 142 -54.62 -33.96 5.93
C ILE A 142 -55.59 -34.06 7.11
N LEU A 143 -55.56 -33.10 8.04
CA LEU A 143 -56.46 -33.07 9.20
C LEU A 143 -57.92 -32.95 8.79
N ALA A 144 -58.23 -32.13 7.78
CA ALA A 144 -59.58 -32.01 7.24
C ALA A 144 -60.11 -33.35 6.69
N ARG A 145 -59.27 -34.12 5.99
CA ARG A 145 -59.64 -35.46 5.47
C ARG A 145 -59.85 -36.47 6.59
N LEU A 146 -59.02 -36.44 7.64
CA LEU A 146 -59.17 -37.32 8.80
C LEU A 146 -60.46 -37.02 9.57
N LYS A 147 -60.79 -35.73 9.74
CA LYS A 147 -62.03 -35.28 10.38
C LYS A 147 -63.27 -35.70 9.59
N ALA A 148 -63.29 -35.50 8.27
CA ALA A 148 -64.39 -35.94 7.41
C ALA A 148 -64.61 -37.46 7.47
N ARG A 149 -63.54 -38.26 7.61
CA ARG A 149 -63.62 -39.71 7.78
C ARG A 149 -64.12 -40.15 9.18
N ALA A 150 -63.93 -39.31 10.19
CA ALA A 150 -64.40 -39.56 11.55
C ALA A 150 -65.89 -39.21 11.72
N GLU A 151 -66.37 -38.17 11.03
CA GLU A 151 -67.77 -37.70 11.10
C GLU A 151 -68.74 -38.48 10.18
N GLY A 152 -68.21 -39.20 9.18
CA GLY A 152 -69.01 -40.02 8.25
C GLY A 152 -69.23 -41.48 8.67
N ARG A 153 -69.14 -41.81 9.97
CA ARG A 153 -69.28 -43.17 10.51
C ARG A 153 -70.23 -43.19 11.69
#